data_AF-A0A2M7TLR8-F1
#
_entry.id   AF-A0A2M7TLR8-F1
#
_cell.length_a   1.000
_cell.length_b   1.000
_cell.length_c   1.000
_cell.angle_alpha   90.00
_cell.angle_beta   90.00
_cell.angle_gamma   90.00
#
_symmetry.space_group_name_H-M   'P 1'
#
loop_
_entity.id
_entity.type
_entity.pdbx_description
1 polymer ?
#
loop_
_entity_poly.entity_id
_entity_poly.type
_entity_poly.pdbx_seq_one_letter_code
_entity_poly.pdbx_strand_id
1 'polypeptide(L)' 'MPRSLLRGVSLHPFPRVGEIAYAVDDDPRAAYFDQIRNGMFVRMALLAAVLGKTNGL' A
#
# COMPACT_ATOMS: atom_id res chain seq x y z
N MET A 1 18.95 -2.89 -19.50
CA MET A 1 18.22 -4.03 -18.90
C MET A 1 16.88 -4.18 -19.61
N PRO A 2 16.63 -5.27 -20.38
CA PRO A 2 15.52 -5.34 -21.33
C PRO A 2 14.20 -5.83 -20.69
N ARG A 3 13.09 -5.21 -21.13
CA ARG A 3 11.68 -5.70 -21.14
C ARG A 3 11.27 -6.79 -20.14
N SER A 4 10.71 -6.39 -18.99
CA SER A 4 9.72 -7.20 -18.25
C SER A 4 8.46 -6.37 -17.97
N LEU A 5 7.57 -6.35 -18.98
CA LEU A 5 6.11 -6.39 -18.84
C LEU A 5 5.41 -5.44 -17.82
N LEU A 6 4.71 -4.45 -18.39
CA LEU A 6 3.32 -4.05 -18.09
C LEU A 6 2.95 -3.71 -16.62
N ARG A 7 2.82 -2.41 -16.32
CA ARG A 7 2.02 -1.84 -15.20
C ARG A 7 2.01 -2.63 -13.86
N GLY A 8 3.13 -3.20 -13.45
CA GLY A 8 3.26 -3.85 -12.14
C GLY A 8 3.47 -2.81 -11.04
N VAL A 9 2.76 -2.94 -9.93
CA VAL A 9 2.96 -2.17 -8.70
C VAL A 9 3.46 -3.12 -7.62
N SER A 10 4.54 -2.75 -6.94
CA SER A 10 5.15 -3.53 -5.87
C SER A 10 4.50 -3.21 -4.52
N LEU A 11 4.03 -4.24 -3.82
CA LEU A 11 3.38 -4.16 -2.52
C LEU A 11 4.15 -5.02 -1.50
N HIS A 12 4.09 -4.63 -0.22
CA HIS A 12 4.79 -5.31 0.85
C HIS A 12 4.12 -5.00 2.20
N PRO A 13 3.76 -6.01 3.02
CA PRO A 13 3.01 -5.79 4.26
C PRO A 13 3.85 -5.25 5.42
N PHE A 14 5.19 -5.23 5.29
CA PHE A 14 6.15 -4.90 6.36
C PHE A 14 6.09 -5.85 7.58
N PRO A 15 7.13 -5.87 8.45
CA PRO A 15 8.42 -5.19 8.29
C PRO A 15 9.22 -5.81 7.14
N ARG A 16 9.96 -4.98 6.39
CA ARG A 16 10.99 -5.51 5.49
C ARG A 16 12.27 -5.81 6.26
N VAL A 17 12.91 -6.93 5.98
CA VAL A 17 14.15 -7.37 6.65
C VAL A 17 15.31 -7.44 5.66
N GLY A 18 15.10 -8.06 4.49
CA GLY A 18 16.12 -8.22 3.45
C GLY A 18 15.57 -8.66 2.08
N GLU A 19 14.26 -8.86 1.98
CA GLU A 19 13.52 -9.28 0.79
C GLU A 19 13.38 -8.16 -0.26
N ILE A 20 13.49 -6.90 0.15
CA ILE A 20 13.43 -5.72 -0.73
C ILE A 20 14.63 -4.83 -0.41
N ALA A 21 15.51 -4.64 -1.38
CA ALA A 21 16.64 -3.72 -1.24
C ALA A 21 16.17 -2.27 -1.14
N TYR A 22 16.82 -1.45 -0.32
CA TYR A 22 16.49 -0.03 -0.16
C TYR A 22 16.53 0.78 -1.47
N ALA A 23 17.34 0.37 -2.45
CA ALA A 23 17.37 1.01 -3.77
C ALA A 23 16.06 0.87 -4.56
N VAL A 24 15.16 -0.02 -4.15
CA VAL A 24 13.83 -0.21 -4.75
C VAL A 24 12.84 0.87 -4.28
N ASP A 25 13.15 1.63 -3.22
CA ASP A 25 12.29 2.68 -2.68
C ASP A 25 12.07 3.82 -3.67
N ASP A 26 13.09 4.11 -4.48
CA ASP A 26 13.07 5.16 -5.50
C ASP A 26 12.40 4.68 -6.82
N ASP A 27 12.04 3.40 -6.93
CA ASP A 27 11.31 2.90 -8.10
C ASP A 27 9.86 3.44 -8.05
N PRO A 28 9.37 4.13 -9.10
CA PRO A 28 8.02 4.68 -9.13
C PRO A 28 6.91 3.62 -9.03
N ARG A 29 7.23 2.33 -9.08
CA ARG A 29 6.31 1.20 -8.89
C ARG A 29 6.24 0.74 -7.44
N ALA A 30 7.11 1.23 -6.55
CA ALA A 30 7.11 0.88 -5.14
C ALA A 30 5.94 1.57 -4.41
N ALA A 31 4.82 0.87 -4.24
CA ALA A 31 3.63 1.42 -3.58
C ALA A 31 3.39 0.85 -2.17
N TYR A 32 4.35 0.13 -1.58
CA TYR A 32 4.20 -0.42 -0.23
C TYR A 32 4.09 0.68 0.85
N PHE A 33 4.63 1.88 0.63
CA PHE A 33 4.39 3.02 1.52
C PHE A 33 2.97 3.58 1.38
N ASP A 34 2.48 3.71 0.15
CA ASP A 34 1.10 4.11 -0.11
C ASP A 34 0.10 3.06 0.42
N GLN A 35 0.45 1.77 0.34
CA GLN A 35 -0.31 0.67 0.93
C GLN A 35 -0.48 0.84 2.44
N ILE A 36 0.59 1.16 3.17
CA ILE A 36 0.52 1.38 4.62
C ILE A 36 -0.40 2.57 4.93
N ARG A 37 -0.28 3.67 4.18
CA ARG A 37 -1.17 4.84 4.28
C ARG A 37 -2.63 4.46 3.99
N ASN A 38 -2.87 3.69 2.94
CA ASN A 38 -4.20 3.19 2.58
C ASN A 38 -4.79 2.28 3.66
N GLY A 39 -3.95 1.50 4.35
CA GLY A 39 -4.36 0.71 5.50
C GLY A 39 -4.92 1.55 6.65
N MET A 40 -4.47 2.79 6.86
CA MET A 40 -5.06 3.71 7.83
C MET A 40 -6.48 4.11 7.39
N PHE A 41 -6.66 4.53 6.14
CA PHE A 41 -7.96 4.94 5.60
C PHE A 41 -9.00 3.82 5.63
N VAL A 42 -8.60 2.60 5.25
CA VAL A 42 -9.48 1.42 5.31
C VAL A 42 -9.91 1.14 6.75
N ARG A 43 -9.00 1.23 7.73
CA ARG A 43 -9.36 1.06 9.15
C ARG A 43 -10.30 2.15 9.63
N MET A 44 -10.07 3.42 9.27
CA MET A 44 -10.99 4.50 9.63
C MET A 44 -12.38 4.29 9.03
N ALA A 45 -12.46 3.89 7.75
CA ALA A 45 -13.73 3.58 7.10
C ALA A 45 -14.44 2.37 7.76
N LEU A 46 -13.69 1.31 8.08
CA LEU A 46 -14.22 0.13 8.77
C LEU A 46 -14.74 0.47 10.17
N LEU A 47 -13.98 1.26 10.95
CA LEU A 47 -14.41 1.73 12.26
C LEU A 47 -15.65 2.63 12.14
N ALA A 48 -15.69 3.53 11.16
CA ALA A 48 -16.88 4.33 10.89
C ALA A 48 -18.10 3.45 10.55
N ALA A 49 -17.91 2.39 9.75
CA ALA A 49 -18.99 1.48 9.37
C ALA A 49 -19.54 0.70 10.58
N VAL A 50 -18.65 0.12 11.39
CA VAL A 50 -19.03 -0.65 12.59
C VAL A 50 -19.66 0.23 13.66
N LEU A 51 -19.25 1.51 13.77
CA LEU A 51 -19.79 2.47 14.74
C LEU A 51 -21.01 3.26 14.21
N GLY A 52 -21.56 2.90 13.04
CA GLY A 52 -22.75 3.53 12.47
C GLY A 52 -22.55 4.99 12.01
N LYS A 53 -21.32 5.38 11.68
CA LYS A 53 -20.94 6.73 11.21
C LYS A 53 -20.91 6.86 9.68
N THR A 54 -21.23 5.79 8.94
CA THR A 54 -21.23 5.77 7.46
C THR A 54 -22.51 6.29 6.81
N ASN A 55 -23.59 6.51 7.55
CA ASN A 55 -24.92 6.86 7.00
C ASN A 55 -25.11 8.38 6.75
N GLY A 56 -24.08 9.04 6.22
CA GLY A 56 -24.08 10.49 5.91
C GLY A 56 -23.90 10.81 4.43
N LEU A 57 -24.09 9.83 3.55
CA LEU A 57 -24.32 9.99 2.10
C LEU A 57 -25.77 9.65 1.79
#